data_AF-A0A4V1CNR7-F1
#
_entry.id   AF-A0A4V1CNR7-F1
#
_cell.length_a   1.000
_cell.length_b   1.000
_cell.length_c   1.000
_cell.angle_alpha   90.00
_cell.angle_beta   90.00
_cell.angle_gamma   90.00
#
_symmetry.space_group_name_H-M   'P 1'
#
loop_
_entity.id
_entity.type
_entity.pdbx_description
1 polymer ?
#
loop_
_entity_poly.entity_id
_entity_poly.type
_entity_poly.pdbx_seq_one_letter_code
_entity_poly.pdbx_strand_id
1 'polypeptide(L)'
;MTVPPGNQAPGNQVPGPRPAPGWYPDPAGSGRLRWWDGTAWTGHLNAPTPAIPAGRPQISGNTPVYNLFIWLIVALPIIPLIILMFWNPVLRLRTTGLRRVQTADPAAIFTLPYFLLIASAFLIYAVSAVMAYLDWQKLRRDGVVRPFHWAWVFLSRELYVIGRSVIVHEVAPRRGLAPVWATIGMVLLALVLVSIKASTLITAMSGQLTM
;
A
#
# COMPACT_ATOMS: atom_id res chain seq x y z
N MET A 1 35.94 -67.43 -33.18
CA MET A 1 35.14 -67.01 -32.01
C MET A 1 33.76 -66.63 -32.51
N THR A 2 32.77 -67.50 -32.35
CA THR A 2 31.37 -67.28 -32.75
C THR A 2 30.50 -67.65 -31.56
N VAL A 3 29.86 -66.66 -30.95
CA VAL A 3 28.89 -66.84 -29.83
C VAL A 3 27.48 -66.71 -30.44
N PRO A 4 26.52 -67.61 -30.13
CA PRO A 4 25.17 -67.53 -30.67
C PRO A 4 24.28 -66.54 -29.90
N PRO A 5 23.22 -65.99 -30.52
CA PRO A 5 22.30 -65.08 -29.86
C PRO A 5 21.34 -65.84 -28.93
N GLY A 6 21.29 -65.44 -27.66
CA GLY A 6 20.34 -65.96 -26.68
C GLY A 6 18.94 -65.37 -26.89
N ASN A 7 17.94 -66.25 -26.96
CA ASN A 7 16.52 -65.91 -27.00
C ASN A 7 16.11 -65.20 -25.69
N GLN A 8 15.66 -63.95 -25.77
CA GLN A 8 15.02 -63.26 -24.65
C GLN A 8 13.58 -63.75 -24.49
N ALA A 9 13.28 -64.42 -23.38
CA ALA A 9 11.92 -64.74 -22.98
C ALA A 9 11.14 -63.44 -22.68
N PRO A 10 9.83 -63.36 -22.99
CA PRO A 10 9.02 -62.20 -22.63
C PRO A 10 8.97 -62.07 -21.10
N GLY A 11 9.47 -60.94 -20.60
CA GLY A 11 9.47 -60.64 -19.17
C GLY A 11 8.07 -60.65 -18.60
N ASN A 12 7.85 -61.48 -17.58
CA ASN A 12 6.68 -61.43 -16.72
C ASN A 12 6.60 -60.03 -16.08
N GLN A 13 5.73 -59.16 -16.60
CA GLN A 13 5.30 -57.97 -15.88
C GLN A 13 4.44 -58.43 -14.70
N VAL A 14 5.04 -58.50 -13.52
CA VAL A 14 4.29 -58.67 -12.27
C VAL A 14 3.40 -57.42 -12.12
N PRO A 15 2.06 -57.53 -12.06
CA PRO A 15 1.21 -56.37 -11.83
C PRO A 15 1.58 -55.72 -10.50
N GLY A 16 1.94 -54.43 -10.53
CA GLY A 16 2.22 -53.67 -9.31
C GLY A 16 1.00 -53.65 -8.37
N PRO A 17 1.19 -53.36 -7.06
CA PRO A 17 0.09 -53.29 -6.11
C PRO A 17 -0.99 -52.32 -6.59
N ARG A 18 -2.24 -52.78 -6.67
CA ARG A 18 -3.38 -51.90 -6.99
C ARG A 18 -3.53 -50.88 -5.86
N PRO A 19 -3.82 -49.60 -6.17
CA PRO A 19 -4.03 -48.59 -5.14
C PRO A 19 -5.18 -49.00 -4.22
N ALA A 20 -5.00 -48.76 -2.92
CA ALA A 20 -6.02 -48.99 -1.91
C ALA A 20 -7.25 -48.10 -2.15
N PRO A 21 -8.44 -48.44 -1.63
CA PRO A 21 -9.61 -47.57 -1.73
C PRO A 21 -9.32 -46.18 -1.15
N GLY A 22 -9.59 -45.12 -1.91
CA GLY A 22 -9.18 -43.77 -1.54
C GLY A 22 -9.52 -42.68 -2.56
N TRP A 23 -9.25 -41.43 -2.20
CA TRP A 23 -9.39 -40.28 -3.09
C TRP A 23 -8.11 -40.05 -3.88
N TYR A 24 -8.22 -40.04 -5.22
CA TYR A 24 -7.08 -39.85 -6.12
C TYR A 24 -7.43 -38.83 -7.22
N PRO A 25 -6.42 -38.21 -7.87
CA PRO A 25 -6.66 -37.31 -9.00
C PRO A 25 -7.48 -38.01 -10.10
N ASP A 26 -8.54 -37.36 -10.58
CA ASP A 26 -9.42 -37.91 -11.60
C ASP A 26 -8.67 -38.14 -12.94
N PRO A 27 -8.56 -39.39 -13.42
CA PRO A 27 -7.89 -39.69 -14.69
C PRO A 27 -8.55 -39.04 -15.90
N ALA A 28 -9.83 -38.68 -15.80
CA ALA A 28 -10.56 -37.99 -16.86
C ALA A 28 -10.17 -36.51 -16.98
N GLY A 29 -9.27 -36.00 -16.13
CA GLY A 29 -8.71 -34.65 -16.27
C GLY A 29 -9.60 -33.54 -15.72
N SER A 30 -10.61 -33.85 -14.91
CA SER A 30 -11.52 -32.83 -14.35
C SER A 30 -10.88 -31.87 -13.34
N GLY A 31 -9.62 -32.11 -12.94
CA GLY A 31 -8.92 -31.34 -11.90
C GLY A 31 -9.47 -31.58 -10.49
N ARG A 32 -10.35 -32.57 -10.31
CA ARG A 32 -10.95 -32.96 -9.03
C ARG A 32 -10.37 -34.26 -8.51
N LEU A 33 -10.63 -34.57 -7.24
CA LEU A 33 -10.37 -35.89 -6.69
C LEU A 33 -11.58 -36.79 -6.96
N ARG A 34 -11.33 -38.02 -7.41
CA ARG A 34 -12.32 -39.07 -7.64
C ARG A 34 -12.06 -40.25 -6.71
N TRP A 35 -13.12 -40.89 -6.22
CA TRP A 35 -12.97 -42.03 -5.31
C TRP A 35 -12.72 -43.32 -6.08
N TRP A 36 -11.62 -44.02 -5.75
CA TRP A 36 -11.28 -45.37 -6.17
C TRP A 36 -11.73 -46.35 -5.10
N ASP A 37 -12.45 -47.41 -5.46
CA ASP A 37 -12.97 -48.40 -4.51
C ASP A 37 -12.06 -49.63 -4.31
N GLY A 38 -10.87 -49.63 -4.91
CA GLY A 38 -9.96 -50.78 -4.94
C GLY A 38 -10.04 -51.61 -6.24
N THR A 39 -11.13 -51.46 -7.00
CA THR A 39 -11.38 -52.18 -8.26
C THR A 39 -11.71 -51.28 -9.44
N ALA A 40 -12.43 -50.17 -9.21
CA ALA A 40 -12.87 -49.23 -10.23
C ALA A 40 -13.00 -47.79 -9.67
N TRP A 41 -13.06 -46.83 -10.59
CA TRP A 41 -13.35 -45.43 -10.28
C TRP A 41 -14.85 -45.21 -10.11
N THR A 42 -15.28 -44.77 -8.93
CA THR A 42 -16.71 -44.51 -8.65
C THR A 42 -17.15 -43.14 -9.18
N GLY A 43 -18.45 -42.85 -9.16
CA GLY A 43 -19.01 -41.54 -9.54
C GLY A 43 -18.80 -40.43 -8.49
N HIS A 44 -18.23 -40.75 -7.33
CA HIS A 44 -18.00 -39.75 -6.28
C HIS A 44 -16.82 -38.85 -6.65
N LEU A 45 -17.11 -37.57 -6.83
CA LEU A 45 -16.12 -36.51 -7.04
C LEU A 45 -16.12 -35.61 -5.81
N ASN A 46 -14.94 -35.36 -5.24
CA ASN A 46 -14.81 -34.39 -4.17
C ASN A 46 -15.04 -32.97 -4.74
N ALA A 47 -15.52 -32.05 -3.91
CA ALA A 47 -15.58 -30.64 -4.27
C ALA A 47 -14.16 -30.18 -4.67
N PRO A 48 -14.00 -29.24 -5.61
CA PRO A 48 -12.68 -28.69 -5.92
C PRO A 48 -12.05 -28.23 -4.60
N THR A 49 -10.88 -28.76 -4.24
CA THR A 49 -10.09 -28.17 -3.17
C THR A 49 -9.91 -26.70 -3.54
N PRO A 50 -10.24 -25.73 -2.68
CA PRO A 50 -9.97 -24.33 -2.97
C PRO A 50 -8.49 -24.24 -3.33
N ALA A 51 -8.19 -23.86 -4.57
CA ALA A 51 -6.81 -23.62 -4.95
C ALA A 51 -6.30 -22.56 -3.98
N ILE A 52 -5.36 -22.94 -3.09
CA ILE A 52 -4.66 -21.96 -2.27
C ILE A 52 -4.04 -21.00 -3.30
N PRO A 53 -4.42 -19.70 -3.30
CA PRO A 53 -3.87 -18.78 -4.26
C PRO A 53 -2.36 -18.86 -4.16
N ALA A 54 -1.69 -19.30 -5.22
CA ALA A 54 -0.25 -19.27 -5.26
C ALA A 54 0.17 -17.83 -4.92
N GLY A 55 0.95 -17.67 -3.85
CA GLY A 55 1.40 -16.37 -3.39
C GLY A 55 2.02 -15.59 -4.55
N ARG A 56 1.96 -14.26 -4.50
CA ARG A 56 2.52 -13.43 -5.57
C ARG A 56 3.99 -13.81 -5.79
N PRO A 57 4.46 -13.92 -7.05
CA PRO A 57 5.86 -14.24 -7.32
C PRO A 57 6.78 -13.29 -6.57
N GLN A 58 7.74 -13.85 -5.84
CA GLN A 58 8.71 -13.06 -5.11
C GLN A 58 9.69 -12.39 -6.08
N ILE A 59 10.07 -11.16 -5.77
CA ILE A 59 11.07 -10.43 -6.54
C ILE A 59 12.48 -10.73 -6.01
N SER A 60 13.49 -10.54 -6.85
CA SER A 60 14.88 -10.81 -6.47
C SER A 60 15.32 -9.95 -5.28
N GLY A 61 16.19 -10.49 -4.42
CA GLY A 61 16.75 -9.75 -3.30
C GLY A 61 17.51 -8.47 -3.71
N ASN A 62 18.04 -8.44 -4.93
CA ASN A 62 18.84 -7.33 -5.45
C ASN A 62 17.97 -6.22 -6.07
N THR A 63 16.68 -6.46 -6.28
CA THR A 63 15.77 -5.46 -6.84
C THR A 63 15.56 -4.32 -5.83
N PRO A 64 15.77 -3.04 -6.20
CA PRO A 64 15.60 -1.91 -5.30
C PRO A 64 14.12 -1.64 -5.02
N VAL A 65 13.67 -2.06 -3.84
CA VAL A 65 12.30 -1.88 -3.34
C VAL A 65 11.99 -0.42 -2.94
N TYR A 66 13.03 0.32 -2.54
CA TYR A 66 12.91 1.72 -2.15
C TYR A 66 13.32 2.60 -3.31
N ASN A 67 12.55 3.66 -3.52
CA ASN A 67 12.73 4.54 -4.65
C ASN A 67 12.50 6.00 -4.22
N LEU A 68 13.06 6.95 -4.97
CA LEU A 68 12.96 8.37 -4.66
C LEU A 68 11.50 8.85 -4.63
N PHE A 69 10.66 8.40 -5.56
CA PHE A 69 9.27 8.87 -5.69
C PHE A 69 8.44 8.63 -4.42
N ILE A 70 8.57 7.45 -3.79
CA ILE A 70 7.85 7.18 -2.55
C ILE A 70 8.32 8.07 -1.40
N TRP A 71 9.63 8.31 -1.29
CA TRP A 71 10.18 9.18 -0.25
C TRP A 71 9.81 10.63 -0.45
N LEU A 72 9.72 11.10 -1.71
CA LEU A 72 9.16 12.42 -2.01
C LEU A 72 7.73 12.52 -1.53
N ILE A 73 6.86 11.54 -1.82
CA ILE A 73 5.47 11.54 -1.35
C ILE A 73 5.39 11.63 0.18
N VAL A 74 6.19 10.84 0.89
CA VAL A 74 6.23 10.85 2.37
C VAL A 74 6.73 12.19 2.93
N ALA A 75 7.70 12.83 2.26
CA ALA A 75 8.31 14.09 2.70
C ALA A 75 7.52 15.35 2.29
N LEU A 76 6.61 15.27 1.31
CA LEU A 76 5.82 16.41 0.83
C LEU A 76 5.12 17.23 1.94
N PRO A 77 4.51 16.63 3.00
CA PRO A 77 3.83 17.43 4.02
C PRO A 77 4.79 18.28 4.88
N ILE A 78 6.12 18.15 4.74
CA ILE A 78 7.07 19.02 5.44
C ILE A 78 6.92 20.47 4.98
N ILE A 79 6.66 20.71 3.68
CA ILE A 79 6.55 22.05 3.11
C ILE A 79 5.43 22.86 3.78
N PRO A 80 4.16 22.41 3.83
CA PRO A 80 3.09 23.15 4.48
C PRO A 80 3.30 23.26 5.99
N LEU A 81 3.96 22.28 6.64
CA LEU A 81 4.28 22.40 8.06
C LEU A 81 5.29 23.53 8.32
N ILE A 82 6.31 23.67 7.47
CA ILE A 82 7.25 24.80 7.56
C ILE A 82 6.47 26.11 7.38
N ILE A 83 5.69 26.26 6.30
CA ILE A 83 4.93 27.49 6.05
C ILE A 83 3.98 27.78 7.23
N LEU A 84 3.33 26.77 7.79
CA LEU A 84 2.43 26.89 8.93
C LEU A 84 3.16 27.40 10.18
N MET A 85 4.37 26.91 10.46
CA MET A 85 5.14 27.37 11.61
C MET A 85 5.53 28.84 11.46
N PHE A 86 5.91 29.27 10.26
CA PHE A 86 6.27 30.66 9.98
C PHE A 86 5.06 31.60 9.85
N TRP A 87 3.85 31.08 9.64
CA TRP A 87 2.65 31.90 9.47
C TRP A 87 2.16 32.49 10.80
N ASN A 88 2.41 33.77 11.06
CA ASN A 88 1.99 34.46 12.29
C ASN A 88 1.02 35.63 11.97
N PRO A 89 -0.29 35.35 11.79
CA PRO A 89 -1.26 36.41 11.51
C PRO A 89 -1.47 37.30 12.75
N VAL A 90 -1.57 38.61 12.54
CA VAL A 90 -1.93 39.57 13.59
C VAL A 90 -3.45 39.63 13.65
N LEU A 91 -4.05 38.82 14.50
CA LEU A 91 -5.50 38.81 14.71
C LEU A 91 -5.90 40.15 15.31
N ARG A 92 -6.80 40.89 14.66
CA ARG A 92 -7.27 42.20 15.13
C ARG A 92 -8.73 42.07 15.53
N LEU A 93 -9.11 42.69 16.64
CA LEU A 93 -10.51 42.80 17.03
C LEU A 93 -11.12 44.02 16.32
N ARG A 94 -12.28 43.84 15.69
CA ARG A 94 -13.11 44.93 15.18
C ARG A 94 -14.43 44.98 15.95
N THR A 95 -14.89 46.18 16.24
CA THR A 95 -16.22 46.42 16.78
C THR A 95 -17.23 46.47 15.63
N THR A 96 -18.22 45.58 15.67
CA THR A 96 -19.22 45.47 14.60
C THR A 96 -20.64 45.55 15.15
N GLY A 97 -21.51 46.27 14.43
CA GLY A 97 -22.94 46.42 14.76
C GLY A 97 -23.25 47.44 15.86
N LEU A 98 -24.55 47.73 16.04
CA LEU A 98 -25.06 48.72 17.00
C LEU A 98 -24.74 48.35 18.46
N ARG A 99 -24.63 47.05 18.76
CA ARG A 99 -24.33 46.52 20.11
C ARG A 99 -22.82 46.57 20.46
N ARG A 100 -21.95 47.07 19.56
CA ARG A 100 -20.49 47.18 19.74
C ARG A 100 -19.83 45.90 20.27
N VAL A 101 -20.21 44.75 19.70
CA VAL A 101 -19.57 43.47 20.05
C VAL A 101 -18.21 43.41 19.37
N GLN A 102 -17.17 43.06 20.13
CA GLN A 102 -15.84 42.81 19.58
C GLN A 102 -15.83 41.44 18.91
N THR A 103 -15.46 41.41 17.63
CA THR A 103 -15.28 40.17 16.87
C THR A 103 -13.91 40.18 16.21
N ALA A 104 -13.29 39.00 16.03
CA ALA A 104 -12.03 38.90 15.31
C ALA A 104 -12.24 39.25 13.83
N ASP A 105 -11.42 40.14 13.28
CA ASP A 105 -11.44 40.53 11.86
C ASP A 105 -11.09 39.31 10.99
N PRO A 106 -12.04 38.76 10.21
CA PRO A 106 -11.78 37.58 9.40
C PRO A 106 -10.76 37.83 8.30
N ALA A 107 -10.52 39.09 7.91
CA ALA A 107 -9.54 39.41 6.89
C ALA A 107 -8.09 39.25 7.39
N ALA A 108 -7.88 39.25 8.72
CA ALA A 108 -6.55 39.24 9.32
C ALA A 108 -5.74 37.95 9.06
N ILE A 109 -6.42 36.86 8.66
CA ILE A 109 -5.77 35.59 8.32
C ILE A 109 -5.30 35.52 6.86
N PHE A 110 -5.82 36.36 5.95
CA PHE A 110 -5.52 36.31 4.51
C PHE A 110 -4.21 36.99 4.16
N THR A 111 -3.10 36.46 4.67
CA THR A 111 -1.74 36.95 4.41
C THR A 111 -1.04 36.09 3.35
N LEU A 112 0.12 36.54 2.86
CA LEU A 112 0.89 35.77 1.86
C LEU A 112 1.15 34.31 2.30
N PRO A 113 1.60 34.01 3.55
CA PRO A 113 1.78 32.62 3.97
C PRO A 113 0.49 31.79 4.00
N TYR A 114 -0.68 32.42 4.23
CA TYR A 114 -1.96 31.72 4.10
C TYR A 114 -2.19 31.24 2.67
N PHE A 115 -2.01 32.13 1.67
CA PHE A 115 -2.15 31.74 0.27
C PHE A 115 -1.09 30.73 -0.16
N LEU A 116 0.13 30.80 0.39
CA LEU A 116 1.15 29.79 0.18
C LEU A 116 0.77 28.43 0.78
N LEU A 117 0.14 28.39 1.96
CA LEU A 117 -0.40 27.15 2.52
C LEU A 117 -1.44 26.52 1.59
N ILE A 118 -2.41 27.31 1.13
CA ILE A 118 -3.44 26.85 0.21
C ILE A 118 -2.84 26.36 -1.10
N ALA A 119 -1.97 27.17 -1.74
CA ALA A 119 -1.30 26.79 -2.98
C ALA A 119 -0.44 25.52 -2.82
N SER A 120 0.24 25.38 -1.68
CA SER A 120 1.05 24.19 -1.39
C SER A 120 0.19 22.93 -1.28
N ALA A 121 -1.06 23.01 -0.78
CA ALA A 121 -1.96 21.87 -0.72
C ALA A 121 -2.32 21.35 -2.12
N PHE A 122 -2.66 22.25 -3.05
CA PHE A 122 -2.92 21.89 -4.44
C PHE A 122 -1.68 21.33 -5.15
N LEU A 123 -0.52 21.97 -4.93
CA LEU A 123 0.74 21.53 -5.51
C LEU A 123 1.13 20.13 -5.00
N ILE A 124 1.02 19.89 -3.69
CA ILE A 124 1.28 18.59 -3.07
C ILE A 124 0.35 17.53 -3.63
N TYR A 125 -0.94 17.85 -3.82
CA TYR A 125 -1.90 16.92 -4.42
C TYR A 125 -1.48 16.51 -5.84
N ALA A 126 -1.16 17.49 -6.71
CA ALA A 126 -0.73 17.24 -8.08
C ALA A 126 0.61 16.48 -8.14
N VAL A 127 1.60 16.90 -7.36
CA VAL A 127 2.91 16.24 -7.30
C VAL A 127 2.77 14.82 -6.76
N SER A 128 1.92 14.59 -5.75
CA SER A 128 1.66 13.24 -5.22
C SER A 128 1.10 12.31 -6.30
N ALA A 129 0.19 12.80 -7.14
CA ALA A 129 -0.36 12.02 -8.25
C ALA A 129 0.72 11.62 -9.27
N VAL A 130 1.57 12.57 -9.68
CA VAL A 130 2.68 12.30 -10.61
C VAL A 130 3.68 11.33 -9.99
N MET A 131 4.10 11.55 -8.75
CA MET A 131 5.06 10.68 -8.06
C MET A 131 4.50 9.28 -7.85
N ALA A 132 3.21 9.14 -7.51
CA ALA A 132 2.55 7.84 -7.36
C ALA A 132 2.49 7.10 -8.70
N TYR A 133 2.22 7.80 -9.80
CA TYR A 133 2.27 7.20 -11.13
C TYR A 133 3.68 6.68 -11.47
N LEU A 134 4.72 7.49 -11.21
CA LEU A 134 6.11 7.11 -11.48
C LEU A 134 6.57 5.93 -10.61
N ASP A 135 6.20 5.90 -9.32
CA ASP A 135 6.47 4.79 -8.41
C ASP A 135 5.78 3.50 -8.87
N TRP A 136 4.49 3.59 -9.20
CA TRP A 136 3.71 2.48 -9.74
C TRP A 136 4.31 1.93 -11.04
N GLN A 137 4.71 2.81 -11.96
CA GLN A 137 5.33 2.38 -13.22
C GLN A 137 6.69 1.72 -12.97
N LYS A 138 7.48 2.22 -12.02
CA LYS A 138 8.75 1.60 -11.62
C LYS A 138 8.53 0.20 -11.05
N LEU A 139 7.58 0.02 -10.11
CA LEU A 139 7.27 -1.29 -9.55
C LEU A 139 6.87 -2.32 -10.62
N ARG A 140 6.13 -1.89 -11.65
CA ARG A 140 5.81 -2.75 -12.80
C ARG A 140 7.05 -3.15 -13.60
N ARG A 141 7.98 -2.22 -13.83
CA ARG A 141 9.27 -2.50 -14.49
C ARG A 141 10.14 -3.44 -13.67
N ASP A 142 10.07 -3.34 -12.35
CA ASP A 142 10.83 -4.15 -11.40
C ASP A 142 10.24 -5.56 -11.19
N GLY A 143 9.18 -5.92 -11.93
CA GLY A 143 8.59 -7.27 -11.93
C GLY A 143 7.46 -7.50 -10.93
N VAL A 144 6.98 -6.46 -10.24
CA VAL A 144 5.85 -6.59 -9.31
C VAL A 144 4.55 -6.81 -10.10
N VAL A 145 3.98 -8.01 -10.03
CA VAL A 145 2.78 -8.42 -10.76
C VAL A 145 1.53 -7.78 -10.16
N ARG A 146 0.88 -6.82 -10.84
CA ARG A 146 -0.32 -6.08 -10.35
C ARG A 146 -0.04 -5.23 -9.09
N PRO A 147 0.81 -4.21 -9.14
CA PRO A 147 1.07 -3.34 -8.00
C PRO A 147 -0.17 -2.50 -7.63
N PHE A 148 -0.17 -1.92 -6.43
CA PHE A 148 -1.27 -1.11 -5.93
C PHE A 148 -1.50 0.08 -6.86
N HIS A 149 -2.74 0.29 -7.31
CA HIS A 149 -3.00 1.25 -8.38
C HIS A 149 -2.73 2.69 -7.92
N TRP A 150 -1.98 3.47 -8.71
CA TRP A 150 -1.57 4.83 -8.34
C TRP A 150 -2.74 5.78 -8.05
N ALA A 151 -3.87 5.59 -8.74
CA ALA A 151 -5.07 6.43 -8.59
C ALA A 151 -5.62 6.49 -7.15
N TRP A 152 -5.30 5.53 -6.29
CA TRP A 152 -5.68 5.58 -4.88
C TRP A 152 -5.08 6.77 -4.11
N VAL A 153 -4.04 7.40 -4.65
CA VAL A 153 -3.46 8.64 -4.12
C VAL A 153 -4.47 9.79 -4.10
N PHE A 154 -5.46 9.79 -5.01
CA PHE A 154 -6.51 10.81 -5.06
C PHE A 154 -7.50 10.70 -3.92
N LEU A 155 -7.70 9.48 -3.38
CA LEU A 155 -8.50 9.26 -2.19
C LEU A 155 -7.71 9.67 -0.94
N SER A 156 -6.49 9.16 -0.81
CA SER A 156 -5.54 9.60 0.20
C SER A 156 -4.13 9.17 -0.19
N ARG A 157 -3.19 10.10 0.01
CA ARG A 157 -1.76 9.86 -0.15
C ARG A 157 -1.29 8.73 0.77
N GLU A 158 -1.74 8.73 2.01
CA GLU A 158 -1.40 7.76 3.04
C GLU A 158 -1.89 6.36 2.64
N LEU A 159 -3.11 6.24 2.13
CA LEU A 159 -3.64 4.98 1.61
C LEU A 159 -2.79 4.42 0.47
N TYR A 160 -2.32 5.28 -0.43
CA TYR A 160 -1.39 4.86 -1.48
C TYR A 160 -0.07 4.32 -0.91
N VAL A 161 0.56 5.05 0.02
CA VAL A 161 1.82 4.63 0.66
C VAL A 161 1.65 3.31 1.42
N ILE A 162 0.54 3.12 2.13
CA ILE A 162 0.25 1.89 2.87
C ILE A 162 0.00 0.74 1.89
N GLY A 163 -0.94 0.90 0.96
CA GLY A 163 -1.33 -0.16 0.01
C GLY A 163 -0.17 -0.64 -0.85
N ARG A 164 0.66 0.28 -1.36
CA ARG A 164 1.85 -0.08 -2.14
C ARG A 164 2.91 -0.79 -1.29
N SER A 165 3.07 -0.41 -0.02
CA SER A 165 4.05 -1.02 0.87
C SER A 165 3.66 -2.43 1.32
N VAL A 166 2.37 -2.71 1.53
CA VAL A 166 1.86 -4.06 1.84
C VAL A 166 2.13 -5.02 0.68
N ILE A 167 1.75 -4.62 -0.55
CA ILE A 167 2.00 -5.43 -1.74
C ILE A 167 3.50 -5.71 -1.96
N VAL A 168 4.32 -4.70 -1.72
CA VAL A 168 5.78 -4.83 -1.81
C VAL A 168 6.33 -5.78 -0.74
N HIS A 169 5.77 -5.75 0.48
CA HIS A 169 6.18 -6.64 1.56
C HIS A 169 5.83 -8.11 1.26
N GLU A 170 4.71 -8.36 0.57
CA GLU A 170 4.33 -9.70 0.11
C GLU A 170 5.32 -10.26 -0.93
N VAL A 171 5.83 -9.44 -1.85
CA VAL A 171 6.79 -9.88 -2.89
C VAL A 171 8.25 -9.86 -2.44
N ALA A 172 8.58 -9.03 -1.45
CA ALA A 172 9.92 -8.87 -0.90
C ALA A 172 9.88 -9.00 0.62
N PRO A 173 9.86 -10.25 1.15
CA PRO A 173 9.79 -10.50 2.58
C PRO A 173 10.85 -9.73 3.35
N ARG A 174 10.48 -9.17 4.52
CA ARG A 174 11.32 -8.32 5.40
C ARG A 174 11.69 -6.94 4.85
N ARG A 175 11.19 -6.54 3.68
CA ARG A 175 11.41 -5.22 3.07
C ARG A 175 10.07 -4.56 2.74
N GLY A 176 10.08 -3.27 2.41
CA GLY A 176 8.89 -2.57 1.87
C GLY A 176 8.08 -1.75 2.87
N LEU A 177 8.17 -2.02 4.18
CA LEU A 177 7.38 -1.32 5.20
C LEU A 177 7.99 0.00 5.68
N ALA A 178 9.23 0.34 5.31
CA ALA A 178 9.88 1.56 5.79
C ALA A 178 9.07 2.86 5.50
N PRO A 179 8.46 3.05 4.31
CA PRO A 179 7.63 4.22 4.06
C PRO A 179 6.36 4.30 4.91
N VAL A 180 5.83 3.16 5.39
CA VAL A 180 4.70 3.15 6.33
C VAL A 180 5.12 3.75 7.66
N TRP A 181 6.23 3.27 8.24
CA TRP A 181 6.77 3.80 9.49
C TRP A 181 7.13 5.28 9.38
N ALA A 182 7.73 5.69 8.25
CA ALA A 182 8.03 7.09 8.01
C ALA A 182 6.76 7.95 7.88
N THR A 183 5.70 7.44 7.24
CA THR A 183 4.41 8.13 7.16
C THR A 183 3.78 8.28 8.54
N ILE A 184 3.83 7.23 9.38
CA ILE A 184 3.34 7.29 10.77
C ILE A 184 4.11 8.38 11.54
N GLY A 185 5.44 8.37 11.49
CA GLY A 185 6.26 9.39 12.13
C GLY A 185 5.95 10.80 11.63
N MET A 186 5.73 10.96 10.33
CA MET A 186 5.37 12.24 9.71
C MET A 186 3.98 12.74 10.15
N VAL A 187 3.00 11.84 10.27
CA VAL A 187 1.65 12.17 10.78
C VAL A 187 1.72 12.59 12.24
N LEU A 188 2.46 11.86 13.08
CA LEU A 188 2.66 12.22 14.49
C LEU A 188 3.35 13.58 14.63
N LEU A 189 4.39 13.83 13.83
CA LEU A 189 5.06 15.14 13.78
C LEU A 189 4.08 16.25 13.38
N ALA A 190 3.28 16.03 12.34
CA ALA A 190 2.28 16.99 11.88
C ALA A 190 1.26 17.30 12.98
N LEU A 191 0.74 16.28 13.68
CA LEU A 191 -0.20 16.44 14.78
C LEU A 191 0.39 17.31 15.90
N VAL A 192 1.65 17.05 16.28
CA VAL A 192 2.34 17.84 17.32
C VAL A 192 2.49 19.29 16.89
N LEU A 193 3.03 19.55 15.69
CA LEU A 193 3.28 20.91 15.20
C LEU A 193 1.98 21.70 15.02
N VAL A 194 0.93 21.08 14.47
CA VAL A 194 -0.38 21.71 14.33
C VAL A 194 -0.96 22.05 15.71
N SER A 195 -0.84 21.15 16.68
CA SER A 195 -1.32 21.39 18.06
C SER A 195 -0.58 22.54 18.73
N ILE A 196 0.76 22.59 18.59
CA ILE A 196 1.56 23.71 19.08
C ILE A 196 1.08 25.01 18.42
N LYS A 197 0.91 25.03 17.10
CA LYS A 197 0.48 26.23 16.39
C LYS A 197 -0.90 26.69 16.81
N ALA A 198 -1.86 25.78 16.93
CA ALA A 198 -3.21 26.07 17.39
C ALA A 198 -3.17 26.72 18.79
N SER A 199 -2.40 26.14 19.72
CA SER A 199 -2.21 26.71 21.06
C SER A 199 -1.65 28.13 21.01
N THR A 200 -0.62 28.39 20.20
CA THR A 200 -0.05 29.76 20.08
C THR A 200 -1.07 30.79 19.58
N LEU A 201 -1.92 30.41 18.62
CA LEU A 201 -2.96 31.30 18.09
C LEU A 201 -4.07 31.56 19.12
N ILE A 202 -4.50 30.52 19.85
CA ILE A 202 -5.51 30.65 20.92
C ILE A 202 -5.00 31.59 22.02
N THR A 203 -3.75 31.42 22.48
CA THR A 203 -3.15 32.29 23.50
C THR A 203 -3.03 33.74 23.02
N ALA A 204 -2.69 33.96 21.74
CA ALA A 204 -2.64 35.31 21.18
C ALA A 204 -4.02 35.98 21.15
N MET A 205 -5.09 35.24 20.84
CA MET A 205 -6.46 35.76 20.87
C MET A 205 -6.93 36.08 22.29
N SER A 206 -6.67 35.19 23.26
CA SER A 206 -7.11 35.40 24.64
C SER A 206 -6.47 36.62 25.28
N GLY A 207 -5.19 36.89 24.98
CA GLY A 207 -4.48 38.05 25.52
C GLY A 207 -5.08 39.40 25.09
N GLN A 208 -5.68 39.47 23.90
CA GLN A 208 -6.33 40.69 23.40
C GLN A 208 -7.69 40.99 24.04
N LEU A 209 -8.38 39.97 24.57
CA LEU A 209 -9.68 40.12 25.23
C LEU A 209 -9.55 40.58 26.69
N THR A 210 -8.38 40.40 27.29
CA THR A 210 -8.11 40.74 28.70
C THR A 210 -7.49 42.13 28.89
N MET A 211 -7.18 42.84 27.80
CA MET A 211 -6.59 44.20 27.81
C MET A 211 -7.63 45.28 27.52
#